data_AF-A0A9D4TNR0-F1
#
_entry.id   AF-A0A9D4TNR0-F1
#
_cell.length_a   1.000
_cell.length_b   1.000
_cell.length_c   1.000
_cell.angle_alpha   90.00
_cell.angle_beta   90.00
_cell.angle_gamma   90.00
#
_symmetry.space_group_name_H-M   'P 1'
#
loop_
_entity.id
_entity.type
_entity.pdbx_description
1 polymer ?
#
loop_
_entity_poly.entity_id
_entity_poly.type
_entity_poly.pdbx_seq_one_letter_code
_entity_poly.pdbx_strand_id
1 'polypeptide(L)'
;MNTRLLALLVAVAAAASSLGKDVDAEEPCDCPFTLRIGGELVPVNEAPDYERYIIGAWTMAKRAELLELVAAAPELQPSDTEGLVPLTAGMPLLVGNLSRTALLWMCADPQAASCVEYVERDEQVSLV
;
A
#
# COMPACT_ATOMS: atom_id res chain seq x y z
N MET A 1 -49.72 46.02 23.78
CA MET A 1 -50.91 46.12 22.91
C MET A 1 -50.46 46.01 21.47
N ASN A 2 -51.16 45.17 20.69
CA ASN A 2 -51.04 44.92 19.23
C ASN A 2 -49.74 44.22 18.78
N THR A 3 -49.73 43.13 18.02
CA THR A 3 -50.73 42.38 17.23
C THR A 3 -50.06 41.05 16.83
N ARG A 4 -50.67 39.85 17.05
CA ARG A 4 -51.29 38.97 16.02
C ARG A 4 -50.46 38.82 14.73
N LEU A 5 -50.22 37.67 14.10
CA LEU A 5 -50.82 36.34 14.12
C LEU A 5 -49.91 35.37 13.30
N LEU A 6 -50.03 34.08 13.59
CA LEU A 6 -49.75 32.86 12.80
C LEU A 6 -49.25 32.96 11.33
N ALA A 7 -48.31 32.07 10.97
CA ALA A 7 -48.50 31.13 9.87
C ALA A 7 -47.65 29.86 10.06
N LEU A 8 -48.35 28.75 10.27
CA LEU A 8 -47.90 27.37 10.29
C LEU A 8 -47.95 26.84 8.86
N LEU A 9 -46.91 26.16 8.36
CA LEU A 9 -47.08 25.20 7.27
C LEU A 9 -45.98 24.15 7.30
N VAL A 10 -46.42 22.98 7.77
CA VAL A 10 -45.77 21.68 7.70
C VAL A 10 -45.77 21.22 6.24
N ALA A 11 -44.61 20.85 5.72
CA ALA A 11 -44.51 20.02 4.53
C ALA A 11 -43.69 18.78 4.89
N VAL A 12 -44.39 17.72 5.31
CA VAL A 12 -43.88 16.36 5.33
C VAL A 12 -44.01 15.82 3.91
N ALA A 13 -42.88 15.53 3.27
CA ALA A 13 -42.82 14.65 2.11
C ALA A 13 -41.93 13.47 2.49
N ALA A 14 -42.56 12.31 2.68
CA ALA A 14 -41.93 11.01 2.84
C ALA A 14 -42.05 10.24 1.53
N ALA A 15 -40.95 9.63 1.08
CA ALA A 15 -40.83 8.36 0.32
C ALA A 15 -39.44 8.36 -0.34
N ALA A 16 -38.46 7.60 0.17
CA ALA A 16 -38.24 6.17 -0.05
C ALA A 16 -37.79 5.83 -1.48
N SER A 17 -36.47 5.73 -1.66
CA SER A 17 -35.67 4.96 -2.65
C SER A 17 -34.22 5.41 -2.44
N SER A 18 -33.19 4.60 -2.21
CA SER A 18 -32.94 3.22 -2.58
C SER A 18 -32.07 2.53 -1.50
N LEU A 19 -32.42 1.27 -1.22
CA LEU A 19 -31.50 0.29 -0.66
C LEU A 19 -30.42 0.01 -1.71
N GLY A 20 -29.17 0.00 -1.27
CA GLY A 20 -28.01 -0.30 -2.10
C GLY A 20 -26.86 0.57 -1.64
N LYS A 21 -26.42 0.41 -0.38
CA LYS A 21 -25.14 0.97 0.02
C LYS A 21 -24.11 0.08 -0.68
N ASP A 22 -23.57 0.64 -1.76
CA ASP A 22 -22.45 0.14 -2.50
C ASP A 22 -21.42 -0.46 -1.55
N VAL A 23 -20.93 -1.63 -1.93
CA VAL A 23 -19.74 -2.25 -1.37
C VAL A 23 -18.69 -1.14 -1.31
N ASP A 24 -18.20 -0.80 -0.11
CA ASP A 24 -17.03 0.06 0.06
C ASP A 24 -15.90 -0.62 -0.72
N ALA A 25 -15.75 -0.27 -2.00
CA ALA A 25 -14.54 -0.47 -2.73
C ALA A 25 -13.54 0.42 -2.00
N GLU A 26 -12.74 -0.19 -1.11
CA GLU A 26 -11.57 0.46 -0.56
C GLU A 26 -10.85 1.13 -1.72
N GLU A 27 -10.78 2.46 -1.66
CA GLU A 27 -10.05 3.25 -2.63
C GLU A 27 -8.65 2.63 -2.71
N PRO A 28 -8.16 2.27 -3.91
CA PRO A 28 -6.85 1.64 -4.02
C PRO A 28 -5.86 2.55 -3.29
N CYS A 29 -5.14 2.00 -2.31
CA CYS A 29 -4.01 2.72 -1.73
C CYS A 29 -3.09 3.09 -2.90
N ASP A 30 -3.05 4.39 -3.24
CA ASP A 30 -2.23 4.94 -4.32
C ASP A 30 -0.75 4.80 -3.94
N CYS A 31 -0.23 3.58 -4.08
CA CYS A 31 1.15 3.30 -3.82
C CYS A 31 2.01 3.90 -4.94
N PRO A 32 3.04 4.69 -4.60
CA PRO A 32 3.86 5.37 -5.59
C PRO A 32 4.80 4.43 -6.37
N PHE A 33 4.91 3.17 -5.95
CA PHE A 33 5.60 2.12 -6.67
C PHE A 33 4.62 1.03 -7.12
N THR A 34 5.04 0.31 -8.16
CA THR A 34 4.28 -0.81 -8.70
C THR A 34 4.66 -2.11 -7.99
N LEU A 35 3.66 -2.92 -7.62
CA LEU A 35 3.85 -4.30 -7.16
C LEU A 35 3.47 -5.27 -8.29
N ARG A 36 4.36 -6.23 -8.59
CA ARG A 36 4.15 -7.27 -9.60
C ARG A 36 4.16 -8.67 -9.00
N ILE A 37 3.16 -9.46 -9.37
CA ILE A 37 3.02 -10.86 -8.94
C ILE A 37 2.53 -11.66 -10.15
N GLY A 38 3.23 -12.73 -10.53
CA GLY A 38 2.90 -13.50 -11.73
C GLY A 38 2.96 -12.68 -13.03
N GLY A 39 3.71 -11.58 -13.05
CA GLY A 39 3.75 -10.61 -14.14
C GLY A 39 2.60 -9.59 -14.17
N GLU A 40 1.59 -9.74 -13.32
CA GLU A 40 0.43 -8.85 -13.20
C GLU A 40 0.67 -7.72 -12.20
N LEU A 41 -0.01 -6.57 -12.39
CA LEU A 41 0.01 -5.47 -11.43
C LEU A 41 -1.00 -5.74 -10.32
N VAL A 42 -0.54 -5.79 -9.08
CA VAL A 42 -1.38 -6.10 -7.93
C VAL A 42 -1.35 -4.91 -6.95
N PRO A 43 -2.50 -4.45 -6.44
CA PRO A 43 -2.55 -3.48 -5.35
C PRO A 43 -1.81 -3.99 -4.11
N VAL A 44 -1.09 -3.11 -3.40
CA VAL A 44 -0.28 -3.53 -2.24
C VAL A 44 -1.13 -4.09 -1.09
N ASN A 45 -2.35 -3.58 -0.90
CA ASN A 45 -3.31 -4.10 0.09
C ASN A 45 -3.79 -5.53 -0.24
N GLU A 46 -3.65 -5.98 -1.47
CA GLU A 46 -3.99 -7.33 -1.93
C GLU A 46 -2.77 -8.28 -1.96
N ALA A 47 -1.57 -7.79 -1.66
CA ALA A 47 -0.35 -8.59 -1.70
C ALA A 47 -0.44 -9.83 -0.79
N PRO A 48 0.00 -11.02 -1.20
CA PRO A 48 0.12 -12.17 -0.31
C PRO A 48 1.10 -11.86 0.82
N ASP A 49 0.77 -12.38 2.00
CA ASP A 49 1.52 -12.11 3.22
C ASP A 49 2.72 -13.06 3.34
N TYR A 50 3.84 -12.54 3.85
CA TYR A 50 5.10 -13.27 4.07
C TYR A 50 5.61 -14.07 2.87
N GLU A 51 5.69 -13.39 1.72
CA GLU A 51 6.28 -13.93 0.50
C GLU A 51 7.68 -13.33 0.26
N ARG A 52 8.46 -14.00 -0.58
CA ARG A 52 9.76 -13.49 -1.00
C ARG A 52 9.59 -12.47 -2.13
N TYR A 53 10.14 -11.28 -1.95
CA TYR A 53 10.08 -10.21 -2.94
C TYR A 53 11.47 -9.67 -3.28
N ILE A 54 11.61 -9.20 -4.52
CA ILE A 54 12.70 -8.38 -5.01
C ILE A 54 12.21 -6.93 -5.04
N ILE A 55 12.98 -6.03 -4.44
CA ILE A 55 12.72 -4.58 -4.48
C ILE A 55 13.74 -3.95 -5.41
N GLY A 56 13.26 -3.33 -6.48
CA GLY A 56 14.05 -2.43 -7.31
C GLY A 56 14.08 -1.04 -6.70
N ALA A 57 15.27 -0.52 -6.39
CA ALA A 57 15.46 0.86 -5.98
C ALA A 57 15.98 1.71 -7.15
N TRP A 58 15.62 2.99 -7.19
CA TRP A 58 16.04 3.91 -8.26
C TRP A 58 17.56 4.04 -8.43
N THR A 59 18.31 3.93 -7.32
CA THR A 59 19.77 4.05 -7.31
C THR A 59 20.38 3.21 -6.19
N MET A 60 21.71 3.01 -6.25
CA MET A 60 22.46 2.36 -5.17
C MET A 60 22.36 3.10 -3.84
N ALA A 61 22.31 4.43 -3.87
CA ALA A 61 22.14 5.26 -2.67
C ALA A 61 20.73 5.08 -2.08
N LYS A 62 19.69 5.08 -2.93
CA LYS A 62 18.31 4.83 -2.51
C LYS A 62 18.08 3.43 -1.95
N ARG A 63 18.79 2.42 -2.47
CA ARG A 63 18.81 1.08 -1.87
C ARG A 63 19.34 1.08 -0.43
N ALA A 64 20.44 1.78 -0.18
CA ALA A 64 21.03 1.88 1.15
C ALA A 64 20.12 2.66 2.11
N GLU A 65 19.58 3.80 1.65
CA GLU A 65 18.61 4.61 2.37
C GLU A 65 17.38 3.78 2.77
N LEU A 66 16.81 2.99 1.85
CA LEU A 66 15.67 2.14 2.14
C LEU A 66 15.95 1.09 3.23
N LEU A 67 17.12 0.46 3.23
CA LEU A 67 17.51 -0.49 4.28
C LEU A 67 17.60 0.20 5.65
N GLU A 68 18.18 1.40 5.70
CA GLU A 68 18.26 2.17 6.94
C GLU A 68 16.88 2.58 7.44
N LEU A 69 16.00 3.05 6.55
CA LEU A 69 14.62 3.43 6.87
C LEU A 69 13.83 2.24 7.42
N VAL A 70 13.89 1.08 6.74
CA VAL A 70 13.21 -0.15 7.19
C VAL A 70 13.75 -0.61 8.55
N ALA A 71 15.07 -0.60 8.76
CA ALA A 71 15.66 -1.01 10.03
C ALA A 71 15.33 -0.06 11.19
N ALA A 72 15.03 1.21 10.89
CA ALA A 72 14.66 2.23 11.87
C ALA A 72 13.14 2.36 12.09
N ALA A 73 12.30 1.69 11.28
CA ALA A 73 10.85 1.79 11.33
C ALA A 73 10.27 1.14 12.60
N PRO A 74 9.73 1.90 13.56
CA PRO A 74 9.22 1.33 14.81
C PRO A 74 7.92 0.54 14.64
N GLU A 75 7.18 0.76 13.56
CA GLU A 75 5.93 0.04 13.25
C GLU A 75 6.17 -1.37 12.69
N LEU A 76 7.39 -1.64 12.20
CA LEU A 76 7.76 -2.93 11.63
C LEU A 76 8.38 -3.82 12.70
N GLN A 77 7.91 -5.06 12.77
CA GLN A 77 8.59 -6.10 13.51
C GLN A 77 9.74 -6.67 12.67
N PRO A 78 10.81 -7.21 13.27
CA PRO A 78 11.87 -7.88 12.52
C PRO A 78 11.37 -9.00 11.61
N SER A 79 10.25 -9.64 11.95
CA SER A 79 9.61 -10.65 11.10
C SER A 79 9.04 -10.07 9.81
N ASP A 80 8.57 -8.82 9.80
CA ASP A 80 7.94 -8.18 8.64
C ASP A 80 8.90 -7.99 7.45
N THR A 81 10.20 -8.02 7.71
CA THR A 81 11.27 -7.81 6.71
C THR A 81 12.37 -8.86 6.83
N GLU A 82 11.99 -10.10 7.18
CA GLU A 82 12.93 -11.18 7.43
C GLU A 82 13.89 -11.41 6.25
N GLY A 83 15.18 -11.35 6.54
CA GLY A 83 16.23 -11.61 5.56
C GLY A 83 16.34 -10.55 4.46
N LEU A 84 15.78 -9.35 4.66
CA LEU A 84 15.92 -8.25 3.71
C LEU A 84 17.38 -7.79 3.60
N VAL A 85 17.98 -8.01 2.44
CA VAL A 85 19.40 -7.71 2.16
C VAL A 85 19.59 -7.28 0.72
N PRO A 86 20.74 -6.64 0.37
CA PRO A 86 21.11 -6.45 -1.03
C PRO A 86 21.19 -7.77 -1.79
N LEU A 87 20.49 -7.88 -2.92
CA LEU A 87 20.54 -9.07 -3.77
C LEU A 87 21.95 -9.27 -4.36
N THR A 88 22.61 -8.17 -4.76
CA THR A 88 24.01 -8.16 -5.17
C THR A 88 24.72 -6.87 -4.75
N ALA A 89 26.06 -6.87 -4.78
CA ALA A 89 26.83 -5.67 -4.46
C ALA A 89 26.72 -4.55 -5.52
N GLY A 90 26.41 -4.89 -6.78
CA GLY A 90 26.50 -3.97 -7.93
C GLY A 90 25.17 -3.50 -8.51
N MET A 91 24.03 -4.02 -8.03
CA MET A 91 22.71 -3.65 -8.53
C MET A 91 21.87 -3.00 -7.43
N PRO A 92 21.00 -2.03 -7.74
CA PRO A 92 20.16 -1.35 -6.77
C PRO A 92 18.95 -2.23 -6.37
N LEU A 93 19.19 -3.51 -6.08
CA LEU A 93 18.17 -4.50 -5.77
C LEU A 93 18.31 -4.99 -4.32
N LEU A 94 17.18 -5.10 -3.64
CA LEU A 94 17.03 -5.84 -2.38
C LEU A 94 16.25 -7.13 -2.63
N VAL A 95 16.42 -8.09 -1.72
CA VAL A 95 15.60 -9.30 -1.67
C VAL A 95 15.36 -9.67 -0.22
N GLY A 96 14.17 -10.18 0.09
CA GLY A 96 13.81 -10.63 1.44
C GLY A 96 12.40 -11.20 1.48
N ASN A 97 12.03 -11.80 2.61
CA ASN A 97 10.64 -12.13 2.89
C ASN A 97 9.98 -10.87 3.46
N LEU A 98 8.88 -10.42 2.85
CA LEU A 98 8.16 -9.23 3.27
C LEU A 98 6.73 -9.60 3.65
N SER A 99 6.27 -9.10 4.79
CA SER A 99 4.85 -9.10 5.12
C SER A 99 4.12 -8.04 4.31
N ARG A 100 2.79 -8.19 4.21
CA ARG A 100 1.93 -7.14 3.67
C ARG A 100 2.07 -5.84 4.47
N THR A 101 2.28 -5.94 5.79
CA THR A 101 2.52 -4.78 6.67
C THR A 101 3.74 -3.99 6.22
N ALA A 102 4.86 -4.66 5.89
CA ALA A 102 6.05 -3.99 5.38
C ALA A 102 5.82 -3.30 4.04
N LEU A 103 5.10 -3.96 3.12
CA LEU A 103 4.77 -3.37 1.82
C LEU A 103 3.86 -2.14 1.96
N LEU A 104 2.84 -2.22 2.82
CA LEU A 104 1.96 -1.10 3.12
C LEU A 104 2.70 0.06 3.79
N TRP A 105 3.61 -0.24 4.72
CA TRP A 105 4.45 0.79 5.35
C TRP A 105 5.33 1.50 4.33
N MET A 106 6.01 0.76 3.44
CA MET A 106 6.83 1.36 2.38
C MET A 106 6.00 2.24 1.42
N CYS A 107 4.75 1.86 1.18
CA CYS A 107 3.82 2.63 0.36
C CYS A 107 3.37 3.92 1.07
N ALA A 108 3.13 3.86 2.39
CA ALA A 108 2.65 4.98 3.18
C ALA A 108 3.75 5.97 3.57
N ASP A 109 4.98 5.51 3.81
CA ASP A 109 6.11 6.37 4.15
C ASP A 109 6.69 7.04 2.89
N PRO A 110 6.64 8.38 2.76
CA PRO A 110 7.08 9.06 1.54
C PRO A 110 8.58 8.90 1.24
N GLN A 111 9.42 8.72 2.26
CA GLN A 111 10.86 8.56 2.06
C GLN A 111 11.17 7.16 1.55
N ALA A 112 10.59 6.13 2.17
CA ALA A 112 10.70 4.74 1.73
C ALA A 112 10.15 4.58 0.31
N ALA A 113 8.94 5.08 0.06
CA ALA A 113 8.32 5.13 -1.26
C ALA A 113 9.24 5.75 -2.32
N SER A 114 9.87 6.89 -2.03
CA SER A 114 10.78 7.57 -2.96
C SER A 114 12.03 6.75 -3.31
N CYS A 115 12.36 5.73 -2.51
CA CYS A 115 13.46 4.83 -2.77
C CYS A 115 13.11 3.72 -3.75
N VAL A 116 11.83 3.34 -3.82
CA VAL A 116 11.36 2.18 -4.57
C VAL A 116 10.96 2.57 -5.99
N GLU A 117 11.51 1.85 -6.97
CA GLU A 117 11.10 1.90 -8.36
C GLU A 117 9.99 0.87 -8.62
N TYR A 118 10.20 -0.37 -8.14
CA TYR A 118 9.22 -1.45 -8.24
C TYR A 118 9.43 -2.50 -7.15
N VAL A 119 8.40 -3.31 -6.91
CA VAL A 119 8.46 -4.53 -6.10
C VAL A 119 7.93 -5.68 -6.95
N GLU A 120 8.60 -6.82 -6.93
CA GLU A 120 8.19 -8.02 -7.67
C GLU A 120 8.33 -9.25 -6.79
N ARG A 121 7.37 -10.18 -6.84
CA ARG A 121 7.50 -11.47 -6.16
C ARG A 121 8.64 -12.28 -6.79
N ASP A 122 9.52 -12.84 -5.97
CA ASP A 122 10.61 -13.70 -6.42
C ASP A 122 10.03 -15.05 -6.87
N GLU A 123 9.81 -15.21 -8.17
CA GLU A 123 9.21 -16.41 -8.75
C GLU A 123 10.26 -17.31 -9.39
N GLN A 124 10.13 -18.61 -9.15
CA GLN A 124 10.93 -19.60 -9.88
C GLN A 124 10.45 -19.68 -11.32
N VAL A 125 11.27 -19.21 -12.25
CA VAL A 125 11.06 -19.47 -13.68
C VAL A 125 11.59 -20.87 -14.00
N SER A 126 10.68 -21.82 -14.22
CA SER A 126 11.06 -23.12 -14.80
C SER A 126 11.22 -22.97 -16.30
N LEU A 127 12.44 -23.17 -16.80
CA LEU A 127 12.70 -23.31 -18.23
C LEU A 127 12.35 -24.76 -18.62
N VAL A 128 11.13 -24.95 -19.11
CA VAL A 128 10.64 -26.23 -19.65
C VAL A 128 11.26 -26.51 -21.01
#